data_AF-A0A973SVC6-F1
#
_entry.id   AF-A0A973SVC6-F1
#
_cell.length_a   1.000
_cell.length_b   1.000
_cell.length_c   1.000
_cell.angle_alpha   90.00
_cell.angle_beta   90.00
_cell.angle_gamma   90.00
#
_symmetry.space_group_name_H-M   'P 1'
#
loop_
_entity.id
_entity.type
_entity.pdbx_description
1 polymer ?
#
loop_
_entity_poly.entity_id
_entity_poly.type
_entity_poly.pdbx_seq_one_letter_code
_entity_poly.pdbx_strand_id
1 'polypeptide(L)'
;MTSLGIGGVAFGLGLAALAVALRPTSTADLRQVYKGSYLLPQDLDQQSAELLGRAERAIHLITTSQVNVDGLIDDVRNAVVLPAEKWEIAKLLAEMSDLRRRRQHALRETASPLVAAAAAPLERSLRLVEAAVTARVETLEQYVREVQQADAAHVAGVQLAFIRAEVPRYEEIVARSTTGSATRQDLEELTRGADDLEQAINRDNESSFQQLRPLDPDSTVPMRRPS
;
A
#
# COMPACT_ATOMS: atom_id res chain seq x y z
N MET A 1 43.17 -42.27 16.47
CA MET A 1 42.20 -42.74 17.48
C MET A 1 41.59 -41.48 18.06
N THR A 2 40.34 -41.06 17.85
CA THR A 2 39.13 -41.66 17.27
C THR A 2 38.37 -40.54 16.55
N SER A 3 37.84 -40.88 15.38
CA SER A 3 36.81 -40.13 14.65
C SER A 3 35.54 -39.96 15.50
N LEU A 4 34.86 -38.81 15.38
CA LEU A 4 33.41 -38.78 15.21
C LEU A 4 32.97 -37.43 14.62
N GLY A 5 32.51 -37.45 13.37
CA GLY A 5 31.80 -36.34 12.74
C GLY A 5 30.29 -36.46 12.98
N ILE A 6 29.64 -35.31 13.20
CA ILE A 6 28.20 -35.05 13.07
C ILE A 6 28.19 -33.54 12.73
N GLY A 7 27.79 -33.08 11.55
CA GLY A 7 26.48 -33.24 10.93
C GLY A 7 25.80 -31.87 11.00
N GLY A 8 25.62 -31.20 9.86
CA GLY A 8 25.02 -29.87 9.78
C GLY A 8 23.49 -29.86 9.91
N VAL A 9 22.94 -28.64 9.79
CA VAL A 9 21.50 -28.27 9.66
C VAL A 9 20.76 -28.36 11.01
N ALA A 10 20.01 -27.37 11.52
CA ALA A 10 19.16 -26.37 10.90
C ALA A 10 19.07 -25.09 11.75
N PHE A 11 19.20 -23.92 11.12
CA PHE A 11 18.66 -22.66 11.65
C PHE A 11 17.27 -22.50 11.02
N GLY A 12 16.23 -22.81 11.80
CA GLY A 12 14.84 -22.69 11.35
C GLY A 12 13.89 -23.35 12.34
N LEU A 13 12.82 -22.63 12.68
CA LEU A 13 11.76 -22.87 13.69
C LEU A 13 12.03 -22.10 14.99
N GLY A 14 11.17 -21.20 15.46
CA GLY A 14 9.84 -20.83 15.01
C GLY A 14 9.20 -20.06 16.17
N LEU A 15 8.64 -18.89 15.89
CA LEU A 15 7.82 -18.11 16.81
C LEU A 15 6.48 -18.83 17.06
N ALA A 16 6.55 -20.00 17.69
CA ALA A 16 5.40 -20.85 17.98
C ALA A 16 5.57 -21.57 19.31
N ALA A 17 5.95 -20.87 20.38
CA ALA A 17 5.90 -21.41 21.74
C ALA A 17 6.01 -20.32 22.83
N LEU A 18 5.07 -19.37 22.88
CA LEU A 18 4.70 -18.75 24.16
C LEU A 18 3.22 -18.34 24.20
N ALA A 19 2.34 -19.21 23.69
CA ALA A 19 0.90 -19.08 23.83
C ALA A 19 0.31 -20.24 24.65
N VAL A 20 1.04 -20.72 25.66
CA VAL A 20 0.56 -21.72 26.62
C VAL A 20 0.90 -21.25 28.03
N ALA A 21 0.16 -20.28 28.55
CA ALA A 21 0.12 -20.02 29.99
C ALA A 21 -1.04 -19.14 30.48
N LEU A 22 -1.84 -18.50 29.62
CA LEU A 22 -3.07 -17.83 30.08
C LEU A 22 -4.22 -18.28 29.20
N ARG A 23 -5.04 -19.19 29.72
CA ARG A 23 -6.38 -19.47 29.20
C ARG A 23 -7.38 -18.57 29.94
N PRO A 24 -7.72 -17.38 29.41
CA PRO A 24 -8.83 -16.61 29.95
C PRO A 24 -10.14 -17.35 29.68
N THR A 25 -10.86 -17.70 30.73
CA THR A 25 -12.07 -18.54 30.71
C THR A 25 -13.36 -17.75 30.41
N SER A 26 -13.26 -16.53 29.87
CA SER A 26 -14.42 -15.72 29.49
C SER A 26 -14.12 -14.82 28.29
N THR A 27 -15.10 -14.69 27.40
CA THR A 27 -15.04 -13.80 26.22
C THR A 27 -14.97 -12.32 26.61
N ALA A 28 -15.41 -11.94 27.81
CA ALA A 28 -15.28 -10.57 28.32
C ALA A 28 -13.83 -10.23 28.72
N ASP A 29 -13.11 -11.21 29.26
CA ASP A 29 -11.74 -11.06 29.78
C ASP A 29 -10.72 -10.96 28.63
N LEU A 30 -10.94 -11.74 27.56
CA LEU A 30 -10.20 -11.61 26.31
C LEU A 30 -10.31 -10.22 25.68
N ARG A 31 -11.50 -9.60 25.74
CA ARG A 31 -11.70 -8.26 25.18
C ARG A 31 -10.95 -7.18 25.92
N GLN A 32 -10.67 -7.40 27.20
CA GLN A 32 -9.95 -6.46 28.05
C GLN A 32 -8.43 -6.62 27.92
N VAL A 33 -7.95 -7.85 27.79
CA VAL A 33 -6.52 -8.16 27.58
C VAL A 33 -6.03 -7.71 26.20
N TYR A 34 -6.87 -7.79 25.17
CA TYR A 34 -6.55 -7.36 23.81
C TYR A 34 -7.20 -6.02 23.43
N LYS A 35 -7.66 -5.23 24.41
CA LYS A 35 -8.31 -3.95 24.16
C LYS A 35 -7.30 -3.00 23.51
N GLY A 36 -7.53 -2.66 22.23
CA GLY A 36 -6.58 -1.90 21.41
C GLY A 36 -5.63 -2.75 20.58
N SER A 37 -5.82 -4.07 20.51
CA SER A 37 -5.10 -5.00 19.61
C SER A 37 -6.01 -5.58 18.50
N TYR A 38 -7.30 -5.28 18.53
CA TYR A 38 -8.24 -5.60 17.47
C TYR A 38 -9.33 -4.51 17.40
N LEU A 39 -9.87 -4.29 16.20
CA LEU A 39 -10.98 -3.38 15.94
C LEU A 39 -12.13 -4.18 15.35
N LEU A 40 -13.34 -3.94 15.84
CA LEU A 40 -14.55 -4.57 15.34
C LEU A 40 -15.28 -3.61 14.39
N PRO A 41 -16.03 -4.10 13.39
CA PRO A 41 -16.80 -3.24 12.49
C PRO A 41 -17.77 -2.30 13.23
N GLN A 42 -18.30 -2.74 14.37
CA GLN A 42 -19.18 -1.96 15.24
C GLN A 42 -18.50 -0.79 15.97
N ASP A 43 -17.16 -0.78 16.02
CA ASP A 43 -16.40 0.32 16.61
C ASP A 43 -16.38 1.54 15.68
N LEU A 44 -16.64 1.34 14.38
CA LEU A 44 -16.70 2.36 13.35
C LEU A 44 -18.16 2.79 13.10
N ASP A 45 -18.37 4.10 12.97
CA ASP A 45 -19.57 4.64 12.34
C ASP A 45 -19.46 4.51 10.81
N GLN A 46 -20.57 4.77 10.11
CA GLN A 46 -20.63 4.59 8.65
C GLN A 46 -19.56 5.41 7.92
N GLN A 47 -19.36 6.68 8.29
CA GLN A 47 -18.41 7.55 7.61
C GLN A 47 -16.98 7.08 7.83
N SER A 48 -16.65 6.67 9.06
CA SER A 48 -15.36 6.10 9.40
C SER A 48 -15.11 4.77 8.67
N ALA A 49 -16.14 3.92 8.53
CA ALA A 49 -16.03 2.65 7.81
C ALA A 49 -15.77 2.86 6.31
N GLU A 50 -16.43 3.83 5.68
CA GLU A 50 -16.20 4.18 4.28
C GLU A 50 -14.76 4.68 4.04
N LEU A 51 -14.25 5.51 4.94
CA LEU A 51 -12.89 6.04 4.85
C LEU A 51 -11.82 4.96 5.09
N LEU A 52 -12.05 4.04 6.04
CA LEU A 52 -11.18 2.89 6.23
C LEU A 52 -11.17 2.00 4.99
N GLY A 53 -12.34 1.73 4.40
CA GLY A 53 -12.43 0.92 3.19
C GLY A 53 -11.69 1.52 1.99
N ARG A 54 -11.61 2.85 1.89
CA ARG A 54 -10.75 3.53 0.89
C ARG A 54 -9.28 3.26 1.14
N ALA A 55 -8.81 3.43 2.37
CA ALA A 55 -7.42 3.16 2.74
C ALA A 55 -7.03 1.69 2.49
N GLU A 56 -7.91 0.75 2.85
CA GLU A 56 -7.69 -0.68 2.62
C GLU A 56 -7.58 -1.02 1.14
N ARG A 57 -8.44 -0.43 0.29
CA ARG A 57 -8.35 -0.59 -1.16
C ARG A 57 -7.05 0.00 -1.72
N ALA A 58 -6.66 1.18 -1.27
CA ALA A 58 -5.42 1.81 -1.73
C ALA A 58 -4.21 0.94 -1.39
N ILE A 59 -4.11 0.48 -0.14
CA ILE A 59 -3.03 -0.41 0.30
C ILE A 59 -3.04 -1.72 -0.48
N HIS A 60 -4.21 -2.32 -0.69
CA HIS A 60 -4.33 -3.53 -1.49
C HIS A 60 -3.75 -3.33 -2.89
N LEU A 61 -4.17 -2.28 -3.61
CA LEU A 61 -3.70 -1.96 -4.95
C LEU A 61 -2.17 -1.75 -5.01
N ILE A 62 -1.59 -1.10 -4.00
CA ILE A 62 -0.13 -0.93 -3.90
C ILE A 62 0.56 -2.28 -3.71
N THR A 63 0.07 -3.10 -2.77
CA THR A 63 0.72 -4.37 -2.43
C THR A 63 0.62 -5.43 -3.53
N THR A 64 -0.41 -5.36 -4.37
CA THR A 64 -0.65 -6.30 -5.47
C THR A 64 -0.14 -5.82 -6.82
N SER A 65 0.48 -4.63 -6.92
CA SER A 65 1.04 -4.15 -8.18
C SER A 65 2.24 -5.01 -8.60
N GLN A 66 2.44 -5.19 -9.91
CA GLN A 66 3.54 -6.00 -10.43
C GLN A 66 4.89 -5.38 -10.05
N VAL A 67 5.02 -4.06 -10.09
CA VAL A 67 6.23 -3.35 -9.64
C VAL A 67 6.56 -3.56 -8.15
N ASN A 68 5.56 -3.76 -7.29
CA ASN A 68 5.79 -4.10 -5.88
C ASN A 68 6.13 -5.59 -5.72
N VAL A 69 5.44 -6.48 -6.45
CA VAL A 69 5.70 -7.93 -6.44
C VAL A 69 7.10 -8.27 -6.97
N ASP A 70 7.56 -7.53 -7.98
CA ASP A 70 8.88 -7.69 -8.60
C ASP A 70 10.00 -6.98 -7.82
N GLY A 71 9.68 -6.31 -6.69
CA GLY A 71 10.66 -5.63 -5.83
C GLY A 71 11.29 -4.38 -6.45
N LEU A 72 10.62 -3.76 -7.43
CA LEU A 72 11.09 -2.54 -8.11
C LEU A 72 10.83 -1.27 -7.29
N ILE A 73 9.95 -1.37 -6.29
CA ILE A 73 9.71 -0.38 -5.25
C ILE A 73 10.22 -1.00 -3.95
N ASP A 74 10.69 -0.19 -2.99
CA ASP A 74 11.22 -0.62 -1.68
C ASP A 74 10.23 -1.51 -0.90
N ASP A 75 10.25 -2.80 -1.24
CA ASP A 75 9.25 -3.82 -0.93
C ASP A 75 9.25 -4.15 0.56
N VAL A 76 10.43 -4.19 1.18
CA VAL A 76 10.63 -4.38 2.61
C VAL A 76 10.04 -3.21 3.39
N ARG A 77 10.25 -1.96 2.95
CA ARG A 77 9.68 -0.79 3.63
C ARG A 77 8.16 -0.76 3.48
N ASN A 78 7.64 -1.02 2.28
CA ASN A 78 6.19 -1.04 2.03
C ASN A 78 5.48 -2.16 2.80
N ALA A 79 6.07 -3.36 2.89
CA ALA A 79 5.50 -4.50 3.61
C ALA A 79 5.37 -4.26 5.13
N VAL A 80 6.17 -3.36 5.70
CA VAL A 80 6.11 -3.03 7.14
C VAL A 80 5.33 -1.74 7.39
N VAL A 81 5.55 -0.71 6.58
CA VAL A 81 4.97 0.62 6.78
C VAL A 81 3.48 0.64 6.43
N LEU A 82 3.05 0.00 5.34
CA LEU A 82 1.63 0.06 4.93
C LEU A 82 0.70 -0.63 5.93
N PRO A 83 1.01 -1.83 6.48
CA PRO A 83 0.19 -2.41 7.53
C PRO A 83 0.15 -1.57 8.82
N ALA A 84 1.26 -0.93 9.18
CA ALA A 84 1.32 -0.03 10.33
C ALA A 84 0.43 1.21 10.11
N GLU A 85 0.53 1.86 8.96
CA GLU A 85 -0.29 3.03 8.60
C GLU A 85 -1.77 2.68 8.56
N LYS A 86 -2.13 1.51 7.98
CA LYS A 86 -3.51 0.98 8.02
C LYS A 86 -4.02 0.92 9.45
N TRP A 87 -3.22 0.38 10.36
CA TRP A 87 -3.60 0.21 11.75
C TRP A 87 -3.78 1.53 12.48
N GLU A 88 -2.87 2.50 12.27
CA GLU A 88 -2.99 3.84 12.84
C GLU A 88 -4.25 4.56 12.34
N ILE A 89 -4.53 4.51 11.03
CA ILE A 89 -5.75 5.06 10.44
C ILE A 89 -6.98 4.41 11.07
N ALA A 90 -7.02 3.09 11.16
CA ALA A 90 -8.15 2.36 11.72
C ALA A 90 -8.43 2.73 13.19
N LYS A 91 -7.37 2.86 14.01
CA LYS A 91 -7.50 3.30 15.41
C LYS A 91 -8.06 4.71 15.53
N LEU A 92 -7.53 5.66 14.76
CA LEU A 92 -8.02 7.05 14.76
C LEU A 92 -9.50 7.12 14.36
N LEU A 93 -9.89 6.37 13.34
CA LEU A 93 -11.28 6.32 12.87
C LEU A 93 -12.23 5.72 13.92
N ALA A 94 -11.81 4.67 14.62
CA ALA A 94 -12.58 4.08 15.70
C ALA A 94 -12.73 5.03 16.90
N GLU A 95 -11.68 5.76 17.25
CA GLU A 95 -11.72 6.78 18.30
C GLU A 95 -12.67 7.93 17.93
N MET A 96 -12.61 8.42 16.69
CA MET A 96 -13.54 9.42 16.18
C MET A 96 -15.00 8.95 16.25
N SER A 97 -15.26 7.70 15.86
CA SER A 97 -16.59 7.11 15.94
C SER A 97 -17.09 7.01 17.39
N ASP A 98 -16.23 6.67 18.34
CA ASP A 98 -16.58 6.67 19.76
C ASP A 98 -16.91 8.07 20.28
N LEU A 99 -16.10 9.07 19.93
CA LEU A 99 -16.34 10.47 20.30
C LEU A 99 -17.66 10.99 19.73
N ARG A 100 -17.98 10.67 18.46
CA ARG A 100 -19.26 11.02 17.83
C ARG A 100 -20.44 10.37 18.53
N ARG A 101 -20.35 9.08 18.87
CA ARG A 101 -21.40 8.36 19.62
C ARG A 101 -21.64 8.97 20.99
N ARG A 102 -20.59 9.20 21.77
CA ARG A 102 -20.69 9.81 23.12
C ARG A 102 -21.33 11.18 23.07
N ARG A 103 -20.97 12.00 22.07
CA ARG A 103 -21.56 13.31 21.85
C ARG A 103 -23.05 13.22 21.53
N GLN A 104 -23.41 12.33 20.61
CA GLN A 104 -24.82 12.13 20.24
C GLN A 104 -25.66 11.68 21.44
N HIS A 105 -25.09 10.87 22.33
CA HIS A 105 -25.72 10.48 23.58
C HIS A 105 -25.91 11.68 24.52
N ALA A 106 -24.85 12.44 24.79
CA ALA A 106 -24.91 13.60 25.68
C ALA A 106 -25.91 14.66 25.23
N LEU A 107 -26.01 14.92 23.92
CA LEU A 107 -26.99 15.86 23.36
C LEU A 107 -28.43 15.37 23.47
N ARG A 108 -28.66 14.06 23.45
CA ARG A 108 -30.00 13.47 23.67
C ARG A 108 -30.42 13.57 25.14
N GLU A 109 -29.48 13.42 26.06
CA GLU A 109 -29.75 13.47 27.51
C GLU A 109 -29.86 14.89 28.06
N THR A 110 -29.17 15.87 27.47
CA THR A 110 -29.17 17.25 27.97
C THR A 110 -29.25 18.25 26.81
N ALA A 111 -30.46 18.51 26.33
CA ALA A 111 -30.73 19.49 25.27
C ALA A 111 -30.70 20.96 25.77
N SER A 112 -29.66 21.33 26.52
CA SER A 112 -29.47 22.72 26.97
C SER A 112 -28.62 23.51 25.95
N PRO A 113 -29.06 24.71 25.52
CA PRO A 113 -28.26 25.58 24.64
C PRO A 113 -26.85 25.90 25.18
N LEU A 114 -26.68 25.92 26.52
CA LEU A 114 -25.39 26.12 27.17
C LEU A 114 -24.42 24.95 26.93
N VAL A 115 -24.93 23.72 26.95
CA VAL A 115 -24.15 22.50 26.65
C VAL A 115 -23.78 22.45 25.18
N ALA A 116 -24.67 22.88 24.28
CA ALA A 116 -24.38 23.00 22.85
C ALA A 116 -23.26 24.03 22.58
N ALA A 117 -23.29 25.19 23.24
CA ALA A 117 -22.24 26.20 23.11
C ALA A 117 -20.87 25.69 23.63
N ALA A 118 -20.87 24.95 24.74
CA ALA A 118 -19.66 24.33 25.30
C ALA A 118 -19.10 23.21 24.42
N ALA A 119 -19.93 22.54 23.60
CA ALA A 119 -19.51 21.48 22.69
C ALA A 119 -18.90 21.99 21.37
N ALA A 120 -19.16 23.25 20.99
CA ALA A 120 -18.71 23.80 19.70
C ALA A 120 -17.18 23.77 19.44
N PRO A 121 -16.30 24.00 20.43
CA PRO A 121 -14.86 23.80 20.26
C PRO A 121 -14.47 22.34 20.00
N LEU A 122 -15.12 21.39 20.66
CA LEU A 122 -14.87 19.96 20.48
C LEU A 122 -15.22 19.51 19.06
N GLU A 123 -16.31 20.03 18.50
CA GLU A 123 -16.67 19.78 17.10
C GLU A 123 -15.63 20.30 16.11
N ARG A 124 -15.06 21.48 16.38
CA ARG A 124 -13.98 22.02 15.55
C ARG A 124 -12.76 21.12 15.60
N SER A 125 -12.35 20.67 16.78
CA SER A 125 -11.23 19.74 16.92
C SER A 125 -11.49 18.42 16.19
N LEU A 126 -12.69 17.86 16.32
CA LEU A 126 -13.05 16.61 15.63
C LEU A 126 -13.01 16.76 14.10
N ARG A 127 -13.49 17.88 13.55
CA ARG A 127 -13.39 18.19 12.11
C ARG A 127 -11.94 18.33 11.64
N LEU A 128 -11.05 18.88 12.46
CA LEU A 128 -9.62 18.98 12.12
C LEU A 128 -8.96 17.61 12.07
N VAL A 129 -9.28 16.74 13.04
CA VAL A 129 -8.78 15.35 13.05
C VAL A 129 -9.32 14.59 11.83
N GLU A 130 -10.59 14.73 11.52
CA GLU A 130 -11.22 14.12 10.33
C GLU A 130 -10.54 14.56 9.03
N ALA A 131 -10.29 15.86 8.88
CA ALA A 131 -9.57 16.39 7.71
C ALA A 131 -8.15 15.82 7.62
N ALA A 132 -7.44 15.71 8.75
CA ALA A 132 -6.09 15.16 8.77
C ALA A 132 -6.06 13.67 8.38
N VAL A 133 -6.98 12.85 8.89
CA VAL A 133 -7.08 11.43 8.51
C VAL A 133 -7.48 11.28 7.05
N THR A 134 -8.42 12.10 6.58
CA THR A 134 -8.82 12.12 5.16
C THR A 134 -7.63 12.43 4.25
N ALA A 135 -6.83 13.45 4.57
CA ALA A 135 -5.64 13.81 3.80
C ALA A 135 -4.60 12.67 3.75
N ARG A 136 -4.46 11.90 4.83
CA ARG A 136 -3.59 10.70 4.82
C ARG A 136 -4.10 9.64 3.84
N VAL A 137 -5.41 9.37 3.83
CA VAL A 137 -6.00 8.43 2.86
C VAL A 137 -5.85 8.93 1.43
N GLU A 138 -6.06 10.23 1.19
CA GLU A 138 -5.85 10.82 -0.14
C GLU A 138 -4.39 10.73 -0.60
N THR A 139 -3.44 10.81 0.34
CA THR A 139 -2.01 10.58 0.04
C THR A 139 -1.77 9.14 -0.41
N LEU A 140 -2.37 8.15 0.26
CA LEU A 140 -2.30 6.76 -0.17
C LEU A 140 -2.92 6.57 -1.57
N GLU A 141 -4.05 7.21 -1.85
CA GLU A 141 -4.71 7.15 -3.16
C GLU A 141 -3.91 7.84 -4.26
N GLN A 142 -3.17 8.92 -3.94
CA GLN A 142 -2.23 9.53 -4.86
C GLN A 142 -1.06 8.60 -5.15
N TYR A 143 -0.50 7.97 -4.12
CA TYR A 143 0.57 7.00 -4.30
C TYR A 143 0.13 5.80 -5.15
N VAL A 144 -1.11 5.32 -5.01
CA VAL A 144 -1.69 4.30 -5.92
C VAL A 144 -1.61 4.75 -7.39
N ARG A 145 -1.93 6.02 -7.69
CA ARG A 145 -1.88 6.52 -9.08
C ARG A 145 -0.46 6.47 -9.64
N GLU A 146 0.52 6.83 -8.83
CA GLU A 146 1.93 6.80 -9.22
C GLU A 146 2.42 5.35 -9.43
N VAL A 147 2.06 4.45 -8.51
CA VAL A 147 2.37 3.02 -8.63
C VAL A 147 1.74 2.42 -9.89
N GLN A 148 0.48 2.75 -10.20
CA GLN A 148 -0.19 2.27 -11.41
C GLN A 148 0.46 2.75 -12.71
N GLN A 149 0.98 3.98 -12.73
CA GLN A 149 1.72 4.49 -13.88
C GLN A 149 3.03 3.72 -14.07
N ALA A 150 3.76 3.49 -12.98
CA ALA A 150 4.96 2.68 -13.00
C ALA A 150 4.66 1.22 -13.43
N ASP A 151 3.54 0.65 -12.98
CA ASP A 151 3.13 -0.71 -13.33
C ASP A 151 2.85 -0.86 -14.83
N ALA A 152 2.13 0.10 -15.42
CA ALA A 152 1.83 0.10 -16.84
C ALA A 152 3.11 0.20 -17.68
N ALA A 153 4.04 1.04 -17.27
CA ALA A 153 5.29 1.26 -17.99
C ALA A 153 6.29 0.09 -17.81
N HIS A 154 6.28 -0.58 -16.66
CA HIS A 154 6.99 -1.85 -16.44
C HIS A 154 6.46 -2.97 -17.35
N VAL A 155 5.13 -3.18 -17.39
CA VAL A 155 4.51 -4.20 -18.25
C VAL A 155 4.82 -3.97 -19.73
N ALA A 156 4.79 -2.71 -20.18
CA ALA A 156 5.16 -2.36 -21.56
C ALA A 156 6.63 -2.70 -21.86
N GLY A 157 7.54 -2.38 -20.94
CA GLY A 157 8.97 -2.71 -21.05
C GLY A 157 9.21 -4.22 -21.16
N VAL A 158 8.55 -5.02 -20.30
CA VAL A 158 8.66 -6.50 -20.33
C VAL A 158 8.18 -7.07 -21.68
N GLN A 159 7.07 -6.56 -22.22
CA GLN A 159 6.54 -7.03 -23.51
C GLN A 159 7.48 -6.69 -24.67
N LEU A 160 8.07 -5.49 -24.66
CA LEU A 160 9.02 -5.08 -25.70
C LEU A 160 10.30 -5.91 -25.65
N ALA A 161 10.83 -6.16 -24.45
CA ALA A 161 11.98 -7.05 -24.25
C ALA A 161 11.70 -8.47 -24.77
N PHE A 162 10.48 -8.98 -24.57
CA PHE A 162 10.07 -10.28 -25.11
C PHE A 162 10.05 -10.29 -26.65
N ILE A 163 9.45 -9.28 -27.29
CA ILE A 163 9.42 -9.18 -28.76
C ILE A 163 10.85 -9.15 -29.33
N ARG A 164 11.74 -8.39 -28.69
CA ARG A 164 13.16 -8.28 -29.08
C ARG A 164 13.88 -9.62 -29.00
N ALA A 165 13.60 -10.42 -27.98
CA ALA A 165 14.19 -11.75 -27.84
C ALA A 165 13.81 -12.70 -28.99
N GLU A 166 12.66 -12.49 -29.63
CA GLU A 166 12.20 -13.29 -30.77
C GLU A 166 12.74 -12.80 -32.13
N VAL A 167 13.23 -11.56 -32.25
CA VAL A 167 13.74 -10.98 -33.52
C VAL A 167 14.79 -11.87 -34.21
N PRO A 168 15.82 -12.40 -33.53
CA PRO A 168 16.83 -13.26 -34.17
C PRO A 168 16.23 -14.52 -34.80
N ARG A 169 15.12 -15.03 -34.26
CA ARG A 169 14.42 -16.21 -34.78
C ARG A 169 13.66 -15.89 -36.07
N TYR A 170 13.08 -14.70 -36.16
CA TYR A 170 12.48 -14.21 -37.41
C TYR A 170 13.55 -13.94 -38.48
N GLU A 171 14.71 -13.39 -38.10
CA GLU A 171 15.85 -13.23 -39.01
C GLU A 171 16.33 -14.57 -39.57
N GLU A 172 16.39 -15.63 -38.75
CA GLU A 172 16.75 -16.98 -39.19
C GLU A 172 15.74 -17.54 -40.22
N ILE A 173 14.44 -17.34 -39.96
CA ILE A 173 13.38 -17.76 -40.89
C ILE A 173 13.49 -16.98 -42.21
N VAL A 174 13.69 -15.66 -42.16
CA VAL A 174 13.85 -14.83 -43.36
C VAL A 174 15.09 -15.23 -44.17
N ALA A 175 16.21 -15.47 -43.51
CA ALA A 175 17.44 -15.95 -44.16
C ALA A 175 17.24 -17.31 -44.84
N ARG A 176 16.39 -18.19 -44.28
CA ARG A 176 16.01 -19.49 -44.87
C ARG A 176 14.94 -19.37 -45.96
N SER A 177 14.20 -18.27 -45.99
CA SER A 177 13.00 -18.07 -46.81
C SER A 177 13.22 -17.13 -47.99
N THR A 178 14.44 -16.95 -48.48
CA THR A 178 14.73 -16.08 -49.64
C THR A 178 14.18 -16.66 -50.95
N THR A 179 12.85 -16.56 -51.08
CA THR A 179 12.02 -16.41 -52.27
C THR A 179 10.77 -15.61 -51.84
N GLY A 180 10.92 -14.44 -51.21
CA GLY A 180 9.78 -13.66 -50.70
C GLY A 180 10.15 -12.28 -50.15
N SER A 181 9.27 -11.30 -50.37
CA SER A 181 9.50 -9.84 -50.44
C SER A 181 9.60 -9.06 -49.11
N ALA A 182 10.21 -9.60 -48.05
CA ALA A 182 10.62 -8.77 -46.92
C ALA A 182 12.09 -8.38 -47.14
N THR A 183 12.38 -7.09 -47.31
CA THR A 183 13.77 -6.67 -47.47
C THR A 183 14.45 -6.61 -46.11
N ARG A 184 15.73 -6.98 -46.04
CA ARG A 184 16.53 -6.92 -44.80
C ARG A 184 16.46 -5.54 -44.14
N GLN A 185 16.29 -4.49 -44.94
CA GLN A 185 16.17 -3.10 -44.50
C GLN A 185 14.88 -2.84 -43.68
N ASP A 186 13.75 -3.44 -44.05
CA ASP A 186 12.48 -3.27 -43.34
C ASP A 186 12.54 -3.87 -41.91
N LEU A 187 13.27 -4.98 -41.74
CA LEU A 187 13.52 -5.60 -40.44
C LEU A 187 14.46 -4.76 -39.56
N GLU A 188 15.52 -4.19 -40.14
CA GLU A 188 16.44 -3.31 -39.42
C GLU A 188 15.75 -2.03 -38.92
N GLU A 189 14.83 -1.47 -39.70
CA GLU A 189 14.02 -0.30 -39.31
C GLU A 189 13.05 -0.62 -38.17
N LEU A 190 12.37 -1.77 -38.22
CA LEU A 190 11.49 -2.22 -37.13
C LEU A 190 12.27 -2.48 -35.83
N THR A 191 13.46 -3.06 -35.93
CA THR A 191 14.31 -3.35 -34.77
C THR A 191 14.84 -2.07 -34.14
N ARG A 192 15.29 -1.10 -34.95
CA ARG A 192 15.75 0.20 -34.47
C ARG A 192 14.64 0.99 -33.80
N GLY A 193 13.43 0.97 -34.37
CA GLY A 193 12.26 1.61 -33.75
C GLY A 193 11.87 0.98 -32.41
N ALA A 194 12.03 -0.34 -32.27
CA ALA A 194 11.83 -1.04 -31.00
C ALA A 194 12.86 -0.61 -29.94
N ASP A 195 14.13 -0.45 -30.32
CA ASP A 195 15.21 -0.03 -29.42
C ASP A 195 15.02 1.39 -28.88
N ASP A 196 14.65 2.31 -29.77
CA ASP A 196 14.40 3.70 -29.41
C ASP A 196 13.21 3.81 -28.44
N LEU A 197 12.17 3.00 -28.67
CA LEU A 197 11.00 2.91 -27.78
C LEU A 197 11.35 2.30 -26.42
N GLU A 198 12.20 1.27 -26.37
CA GLU A 198 12.63 0.64 -25.11
C GLU A 198 13.45 1.61 -24.27
N GLN A 199 14.38 2.34 -24.90
CA GLN A 199 15.15 3.36 -24.21
C GLN A 199 14.27 4.50 -23.68
N ALA A 200 13.21 4.88 -24.42
CA ALA A 200 12.24 5.86 -23.94
C ALA A 200 11.46 5.33 -22.73
N ILE A 201 10.92 4.10 -22.80
CA ILE A 201 10.19 3.45 -21.71
C ILE A 201 11.09 3.28 -20.49
N ASN A 202 12.32 2.80 -20.65
CA ASN A 202 13.25 2.60 -19.53
C ASN A 202 13.64 3.92 -18.87
N ARG A 203 13.83 4.99 -19.65
CA ARG A 203 14.12 6.34 -19.13
C ARG A 203 12.92 6.92 -18.38
N ASP A 204 11.72 6.74 -18.91
CA ASP A 204 10.48 7.18 -18.27
C ASP A 204 10.21 6.37 -16.99
N ASN A 205 10.46 5.06 -17.01
CA ASN A 205 10.41 4.17 -15.86
C ASN A 205 11.37 4.63 -14.76
N GLU A 206 12.66 4.80 -15.09
CA GLU A 206 13.66 5.25 -14.13
C GLU A 206 13.29 6.60 -13.51
N SER A 207 12.77 7.53 -14.32
CA SER A 207 12.29 8.83 -13.82
C SER A 207 11.07 8.69 -12.89
N SER A 208 10.16 7.75 -13.18
CA SER A 208 8.97 7.49 -12.38
C SER A 208 9.34 6.80 -11.05
N PHE A 209 10.25 5.83 -11.08
CA PHE A 209 10.76 5.15 -9.90
C PHE A 209 11.54 6.10 -8.97
N GLN A 210 12.30 7.06 -9.53
CA GLN A 210 12.97 8.10 -8.74
C GLN A 210 11.97 9.08 -8.09
N GLN A 211 10.80 9.28 -8.69
CA GLN A 211 9.74 10.14 -8.15
C GLN A 211 8.90 9.46 -7.06
N LEU A 212 8.85 8.13 -7.03
CA LEU A 212 8.19 7.34 -5.98
C LEU A 212 8.98 7.47 -4.67
N ARG A 213 8.84 8.64 -4.02
CA ARG A 213 9.40 8.89 -2.69
C ARG A 213 8.69 7.95 -1.70
N PRO A 214 9.43 7.18 -0.90
CA PRO A 214 8.79 6.23 0.00
C PRO A 214 7.96 7.00 1.04
N LEU A 215 6.72 6.54 1.28
CA LEU A 215 5.76 7.18 2.20
C LEU A 215 6.44 7.50 3.53
N ASP A 216 6.58 8.78 3.84
CA ASP A 216 7.23 9.23 5.07
C ASP A 216 6.16 9.35 6.17
N PRO A 217 6.18 8.50 7.22
CA PRO A 217 5.13 8.47 8.24
C PRO A 217 5.05 9.77 9.06
N ASP A 218 6.08 10.62 8.99
CA ASP A 218 6.16 11.90 9.68
C ASP A 218 5.83 13.10 8.78
N SER A 219 5.18 12.86 7.63
CA SER A 219 4.57 13.90 6.79
C SER A 219 3.37 14.53 7.50
N THR A 220 3.58 15.14 8.66
CA THR A 220 2.57 15.95 9.31
C THR A 220 2.24 17.11 8.39
N VAL A 221 1.02 17.11 7.85
CA VAL A 221 0.41 18.30 7.25
C VAL A 221 0.62 19.45 8.24
N PRO A 222 1.29 20.55 7.85
CA PRO A 222 1.54 21.64 8.78
C PRO A 222 0.19 22.17 9.24
N MET A 223 -0.12 21.99 10.53
CA MET A 223 -1.22 22.68 11.19
C MET A 223 -0.97 24.18 11.07
N ARG A 224 -1.60 24.81 10.07
CA ARG A 224 -1.63 26.27 9.94
C ARG A 224 -2.39 26.79 11.16
N ARG A 225 -1.66 27.26 12.17
CA ARG A 225 -2.28 27.93 13.33
C ARG A 225 -3.03 29.16 12.82
N PRO A 226 -4.32 29.32 13.15
CA PRO A 226 -5.00 30.58 12.88
C PRO A 226 -4.42 31.67 13.78
N SER A 227 -4.07 32.81 13.15
CA SER A 227 -3.70 34.07 13.79
C SER A 227 -4.87 34.69 14.55
#